data_AF-A0A920I6A2-F1
#
_entry.id   AF-A0A920I6A2-F1
#
_cell.length_a   1.000
_cell.length_b   1.000
_cell.length_c   1.000
_cell.angle_alpha   90.00
_cell.angle_beta   90.00
_cell.angle_gamma   90.00
#
_symmetry.space_group_name_H-M   'P 1'
#
loop_
_entity.id
_entity.type
_entity.pdbx_description
1 polymer ?
#
loop_
_entity_poly.entity_id
_entity_poly.type
_entity_poly.pdbx_seq_one_letter_code
_entity_poly.pdbx_strand_id
1 'polypeptide(L)'
;MLADEEFIKERMLKFYRQTGPTISPFNAWVLLKSLETLALRVDRQAASAASLAGWLESRSDITGLRYPGLPSHPQHELAKRQMSNGGTLLSFTLAGGKDEAFRVLNALRLIDISNNLGDSKTLACHPRLDDPQQHQRRGTRRHGDRRRQHQAVGRA
;
A
#
# COMPACT_ATOMS: atom_id res chain seq x y z
N MET A 1 11.67 15.89 -17.71
CA MET A 1 11.56 14.45 -18.01
C MET A 1 12.94 13.84 -17.95
N LEU A 2 13.05 12.56 -17.59
CA LEU A 2 14.35 11.86 -17.49
C LEU A 2 14.91 11.35 -18.83
N ALA A 3 14.19 11.54 -19.95
CA ALA A 3 14.58 11.08 -21.29
C ALA A 3 14.62 12.24 -22.30
N ASP A 4 15.45 12.10 -23.33
CA ASP A 4 15.58 13.05 -24.43
C ASP A 4 14.40 12.98 -25.42
N GLU A 5 14.18 14.09 -26.13
CA GLU A 5 13.02 14.25 -27.02
C GLU A 5 13.08 13.31 -28.24
N GLU A 6 14.28 13.02 -28.74
CA GLU A 6 14.50 12.08 -29.84
C GLU A 6 14.06 10.67 -29.43
N PHE A 7 14.49 10.19 -28.27
CA PHE A 7 14.07 8.90 -27.73
C PHE A 7 12.54 8.79 -27.58
N ILE A 8 11.90 9.84 -27.06
CA ILE A 8 10.44 9.88 -26.89
C ILE A 8 9.76 9.73 -28.25
N LYS A 9 10.16 10.52 -29.25
CA LYS A 9 9.50 10.53 -30.57
C LYS A 9 9.82 9.29 -31.39
N GLU A 10 11.09 8.91 -31.47
CA GLU A 10 11.56 7.89 -32.41
C GLU A 10 11.39 6.47 -31.89
N ARG A 11 11.39 6.26 -30.58
CA ARG A 11 11.23 4.91 -29.99
C ARG A 11 9.93 4.77 -29.22
N MET A 12 9.69 5.67 -28.27
CA MET A 12 8.59 5.52 -27.30
C MET A 12 7.22 5.67 -27.97
N LEU A 13 7.01 6.72 -28.77
CA LEU A 13 5.75 6.92 -29.50
C LEU A 13 5.49 5.82 -30.54
N LYS A 14 6.52 5.35 -31.25
CA LYS A 14 6.38 4.23 -32.20
C LYS A 14 5.91 2.96 -31.49
N PHE A 15 6.54 2.63 -30.36
CA PHE A 15 6.12 1.50 -29.51
C PHE A 15 4.66 1.66 -29.07
N TYR A 16 4.27 2.82 -28.51
CA TYR A 16 2.90 3.06 -28.03
C TYR A 16 1.85 2.89 -29.14
N ARG A 17 2.12 3.41 -30.35
CA ARG A 17 1.19 3.30 -31.48
C ARG A 17 1.05 1.86 -31.99
N GLN A 18 2.12 1.07 -31.90
CA GLN A 18 2.14 -0.30 -32.41
C GLN A 18 1.61 -1.32 -31.40
N THR A 19 1.86 -1.12 -30.10
CA THR A 19 1.46 -2.09 -29.05
C THR A 19 0.20 -1.69 -28.30
N GLY A 20 -0.29 -0.45 -28.49
CA GLY A 20 -1.52 0.05 -27.90
C GLY A 20 -1.63 0.01 -26.37
N PRO A 21 -0.58 0.30 -25.56
CA PRO A 21 -0.67 0.29 -24.10
C PRO A 21 -1.34 1.60 -23.61
N THR A 22 -2.53 1.90 -24.13
CA THR A 22 -3.30 3.10 -23.82
C THR A 22 -4.38 2.79 -22.78
N ILE A 23 -4.61 3.72 -21.85
CA ILE A 23 -5.66 3.60 -20.85
C ILE A 23 -7.05 3.73 -21.48
N SER A 24 -8.03 2.96 -20.98
CA SER A 24 -9.44 3.14 -21.34
C SER A 24 -9.91 4.57 -20.99
N PRO A 25 -10.69 5.24 -21.87
CA PRO A 25 -11.25 6.57 -21.59
C PRO A 25 -12.04 6.64 -20.29
N PHE A 26 -12.77 5.58 -19.94
CA PHE A 26 -13.52 5.52 -18.69
C PHE A 26 -12.59 5.50 -17.47
N ASN A 27 -11.52 4.69 -17.50
CA ASN A 27 -10.54 4.64 -16.41
C ASN A 27 -9.80 5.98 -16.28
N ALA A 28 -9.48 6.64 -17.40
CA ALA A 28 -8.89 7.97 -17.40
C ALA A 28 -9.81 9.01 -16.72
N TRP A 29 -11.11 8.97 -17.02
CA TRP A 29 -12.10 9.83 -16.38
C TRP A 29 -12.21 9.56 -14.87
N VAL A 30 -12.26 8.28 -14.45
CA VAL A 30 -12.28 7.91 -13.02
C VAL A 30 -11.03 8.43 -12.30
N LEU A 31 -9.84 8.27 -12.89
CA LEU A 31 -8.60 8.77 -12.31
C LEU A 31 -8.61 10.30 -12.22
N LEU A 32 -9.02 11.00 -13.29
CA LEU A 32 -9.12 12.46 -13.29
C LEU A 32 -10.05 12.96 -12.18
N LYS A 33 -11.23 12.35 -12.03
CA LYS A 33 -12.16 12.67 -10.95
C LYS A 33 -11.58 12.39 -9.57
N SER A 34 -10.78 11.33 -9.41
CA SER A 34 -10.14 11.01 -8.13
C SER A 34 -9.12 12.08 -7.68
N LEU A 35 -8.54 12.84 -8.62
CA LEU A 35 -7.55 13.89 -8.32
C LEU A 35 -8.13 15.05 -7.52
N GLU A 36 -9.44 15.32 -7.64
CA GLU A 36 -10.12 16.41 -6.92
C GLU A 36 -9.99 16.31 -5.40
N THR A 37 -9.82 15.08 -4.88
CA THR A 37 -9.65 14.81 -3.45
C THR A 37 -8.24 14.35 -3.07
N LEU A 38 -7.28 14.38 -4.02
CA LEU A 38 -5.96 13.81 -3.81
C LEU A 38 -5.22 14.46 -2.65
N ALA A 39 -5.17 15.80 -2.60
CA ALA A 39 -4.50 16.52 -1.53
C ALA A 39 -5.05 16.14 -0.15
N LEU A 40 -6.38 16.19 0.01
CA LEU A 40 -7.05 15.83 1.27
C LEU A 40 -6.72 14.40 1.73
N ARG A 41 -6.72 13.44 0.79
CA ARG A 41 -6.40 12.04 1.09
C ARG A 41 -4.93 11.88 1.47
N VAL A 42 -4.01 12.42 0.66
CA VAL A 42 -2.57 12.25 0.87
C VAL A 42 -2.13 12.93 2.16
N ASP A 43 -2.62 14.13 2.47
CA ASP A 43 -2.29 14.84 3.70
C ASP A 43 -2.75 14.05 4.93
N ARG A 44 -3.99 13.55 4.90
CA ARG A 44 -4.54 12.74 6.00
C ARG A 44 -3.79 11.42 6.16
N GLN A 45 -3.47 10.75 5.05
CA GLN A 45 -2.71 9.49 5.04
C GLN A 45 -1.29 9.72 5.58
N ALA A 46 -0.61 10.78 5.17
CA ALA A 46 0.74 11.10 5.63
C ALA A 46 0.76 11.45 7.13
N ALA A 47 -0.21 12.22 7.61
CA ALA A 47 -0.35 12.52 9.04
C ALA A 47 -0.62 11.25 9.86
N SER A 48 -1.49 10.34 9.37
CA SER A 48 -1.71 9.03 10.00
C SER A 48 -0.43 8.20 10.04
N ALA A 49 0.30 8.14 8.94
CA ALA A 49 1.53 7.37 8.84
C ALA A 49 2.59 7.89 9.80
N ALA A 50 2.76 9.21 9.92
CA ALA A 50 3.67 9.83 10.88
C ALA A 50 3.28 9.51 12.33
N SER A 51 2.00 9.61 12.68
CA SER A 51 1.50 9.26 14.01
C SER A 51 1.72 7.78 14.33
N LEU A 52 1.44 6.89 13.38
CA LEU A 52 1.65 5.46 13.55
C LEU A 52 3.14 5.12 13.65
N ALA A 53 3.99 5.77 12.85
CA ALA A 53 5.44 5.59 12.92
C ALA A 53 5.99 5.99 14.28
N GLY A 54 5.58 7.14 14.83
CA GLY A 54 5.98 7.55 16.19
C GLY A 54 5.52 6.58 17.27
N TRP A 55 4.29 6.06 17.17
CA TRP A 55 3.82 5.03 18.09
C TRP A 55 4.61 3.72 17.96
N LEU A 56 4.90 3.26 16.74
CA LEU A 56 5.70 2.06 16.49
C LEU A 56 7.15 2.20 16.99
N GLU A 57 7.75 3.39 16.88
CA GLU A 57 9.11 3.65 17.34
C GLU A 57 9.26 3.49 18.87
N SER A 58 8.20 3.75 19.63
CA SER A 58 8.17 3.58 21.10
C SER A 58 8.06 2.12 21.58
N ARG A 59 7.84 1.16 20.67
CA ARG A 59 7.55 -0.22 21.03
C ARG A 59 8.81 -1.10 21.06
N SER A 60 8.95 -1.91 22.11
CA SER A 60 10.10 -2.81 22.30
C SER A 60 10.08 -4.07 21.42
N ASP A 61 8.92 -4.47 20.89
CA ASP A 61 8.76 -5.62 20.00
C ASP A 61 9.09 -5.31 18.52
N ILE A 62 9.39 -4.04 18.22
CA ILE A 62 9.79 -3.58 16.88
C ILE A 62 11.32 -3.53 16.80
N THR A 63 11.91 -4.37 15.95
CA THR A 63 13.37 -4.46 15.74
C THR A 63 13.87 -3.63 14.57
N GLY A 64 12.96 -3.14 13.74
CA GLY A 64 13.28 -2.24 12.64
C GLY A 64 12.07 -1.43 12.22
N LEU A 65 12.29 -0.15 11.92
CA LEU A 65 11.28 0.76 11.42
C LEU A 65 11.87 1.58 10.27
N ARG A 66 11.08 1.77 9.21
CA ARG A 66 11.42 2.59 8.06
C ARG A 66 10.27 3.54 7.77
N TYR A 67 10.49 4.80 8.11
CA TYR A 67 9.62 5.90 7.73
C TYR A 67 10.47 7.15 7.49
N PRO A 68 10.50 7.72 6.28
CA PRO A 68 11.37 8.86 5.96
C PRO A 68 11.17 10.09 6.87
N GLY A 69 9.97 10.25 7.43
CA GLY A 69 9.65 11.35 8.33
C GLY A 69 10.22 11.22 9.76
N LEU A 70 10.76 10.06 10.15
CA LEU A 70 11.38 9.88 11.46
C LEU A 70 12.87 10.28 11.44
N PRO A 71 13.39 10.94 12.50
CA PRO A 71 14.82 11.23 12.63
C PRO A 71 15.71 9.99 12.63
N SER A 72 15.19 8.84 13.05
CA SER A 72 15.88 7.55 13.04
C SER A 72 16.09 6.97 11.63
N HIS A 73 15.45 7.54 10.60
CA HIS A 73 15.60 7.06 9.23
C HIS A 73 16.94 7.51 8.61
N PRO A 74 17.72 6.61 7.98
CA PRO A 74 19.06 6.94 7.46
C PRO A 74 19.10 8.11 6.46
N GLN A 75 18.00 8.34 5.75
CA GLN A 75 17.85 9.39 4.74
C GLN A 75 16.89 10.49 5.19
N HIS A 76 16.66 10.67 6.49
CA HIS A 76 15.75 11.69 7.02
C HIS A 76 16.06 13.10 6.48
N GLU A 77 17.33 13.51 6.51
CA GLU A 77 17.74 14.83 6.02
C GLU A 77 17.50 15.01 4.51
N LEU A 78 17.68 13.94 3.72
CA LEU A 78 17.35 13.99 2.29
C LEU A 78 15.84 14.11 2.08
N ALA A 79 15.05 13.31 2.81
CA ALA A 79 13.59 13.37 2.77
C ALA A 79 13.09 14.78 3.12
N LYS A 80 13.62 15.38 4.19
CA LYS A 80 13.27 16.74 4.62
C LYS A 80 13.61 17.81 3.57
N ARG A 81 14.68 17.62 2.78
CA ARG A 81 15.07 18.56 1.71
C ARG A 81 14.18 18.48 0.47
N GLN A 82 13.63 17.31 0.15
CA GLN A 82 12.96 17.08 -1.15
C GLN A 82 11.46 16.72 -1.04
N MET A 83 10.95 16.46 0.17
CA MET A 83 9.57 16.03 0.42
C MET A 83 8.91 16.98 1.42
N SER A 84 7.61 17.25 1.22
CA SER A 84 6.82 18.07 2.16
C SER A 84 6.48 17.32 3.46
N ASN A 85 6.52 15.99 3.45
CA ASN A 85 6.26 15.13 4.61
C ASN A 85 6.92 13.74 4.40
N GLY A 86 6.78 12.84 5.39
CA GLY A 86 7.36 11.49 5.34
C GLY A 86 6.65 10.49 4.42
N GLY A 87 5.58 10.91 3.72
CA GLY A 87 4.77 10.05 2.88
C GLY A 87 3.74 9.23 3.65
N THR A 88 3.03 8.37 2.91
CA THR A 88 1.86 7.59 3.37
C THR A 88 2.19 6.13 3.71
N LEU A 89 3.46 5.72 3.51
CA LEU A 89 3.93 4.36 3.63
C LEU A 89 4.98 4.24 4.74
N LEU A 90 4.87 3.20 5.55
CA LEU A 90 5.90 2.79 6.51
C LEU A 90 6.06 1.28 6.46
N SER A 91 7.23 0.78 6.88
CA SER A 91 7.45 -0.64 7.09
C SER A 91 8.17 -0.89 8.40
N PHE A 92 7.89 -2.03 9.03
CA PHE A 92 8.48 -2.40 10.31
C PHE A 92 8.74 -3.91 10.40
N THR A 93 9.65 -4.27 11.28
CA THR A 93 10.08 -5.64 11.55
C THR A 93 9.76 -5.99 13.00
N LEU A 94 9.12 -7.14 13.21
CA LEU A 94 8.79 -7.67 14.53
C LEU A 94 9.89 -8.63 15.01
N ALA A 95 10.18 -8.63 16.31
CA ALA A 95 11.21 -9.48 16.92
C ALA A 95 10.96 -10.98 16.69
N GLY A 96 9.70 -11.43 16.76
CA GLY A 96 9.28 -12.81 16.52
C GLY A 96 9.20 -13.20 15.05
N GLY A 97 9.67 -12.36 14.13
CA GLY A 97 9.84 -12.67 12.72
C GLY A 97 8.54 -13.04 12.01
N LYS A 98 8.64 -14.04 11.12
CA LYS A 98 7.57 -14.42 10.19
C LYS A 98 6.26 -14.78 10.91
N ASP A 99 6.31 -15.68 11.88
CA ASP A 99 5.10 -16.22 12.52
C ASP A 99 4.35 -15.16 13.32
N GLU A 100 5.09 -14.25 13.96
CA GLU A 100 4.51 -13.10 14.63
C GLU A 100 3.88 -12.12 13.64
N ALA A 101 4.55 -11.83 12.52
CA ALA A 101 3.98 -10.98 11.47
C ALA A 101 2.65 -11.55 10.94
N PHE A 102 2.55 -12.86 10.74
CA PHE A 102 1.29 -13.50 10.35
C PHE A 102 0.22 -13.43 11.42
N ARG A 103 0.59 -13.59 12.70
CA ARG A 103 -0.32 -13.46 13.82
C ARG A 103 -0.91 -12.06 13.90
N VAL A 104 -0.06 -11.03 13.78
CA VAL A 104 -0.47 -9.62 13.74
C VAL A 104 -1.41 -9.39 12.57
N LEU A 105 -1.01 -9.76 11.34
CA LEU A 105 -1.85 -9.58 10.14
C LEU A 105 -3.23 -10.26 10.27
N ASN A 106 -3.28 -11.46 10.84
CA ASN A 106 -4.55 -12.17 11.05
C ASN A 106 -5.42 -11.56 12.15
N ALA A 107 -4.84 -10.81 13.10
CA ALA A 107 -5.56 -10.15 14.19
C ALA A 107 -6.11 -8.77 13.79
N LEU A 108 -5.69 -8.20 12.65
CA LEU A 108 -6.19 -6.92 12.16
C LEU A 108 -7.68 -7.02 11.78
N ARG A 109 -8.49 -6.11 12.33
CA ARG A 109 -9.94 -6.03 12.05
C ARG A 109 -10.33 -4.86 11.15
N LEU A 110 -9.55 -3.78 11.17
CA LEU A 110 -9.78 -2.58 10.37
C LEU A 110 -8.95 -2.56 9.07
N ILE A 111 -7.76 -3.18 9.10
CA ILE A 111 -6.78 -3.12 8.01
C ILE A 111 -6.98 -4.31 7.09
N ASP A 112 -7.14 -4.04 5.80
CA ASP A 112 -7.26 -5.09 4.79
C ASP A 112 -5.87 -5.63 4.40
N ILE A 113 -5.79 -6.94 4.18
CA ILE A 113 -4.56 -7.59 3.71
C ILE A 113 -4.54 -7.53 2.18
N SER A 114 -3.70 -6.66 1.61
CA SER A 114 -3.55 -6.46 0.17
C SER A 114 -2.14 -5.95 -0.15
N ASN A 115 -1.63 -6.28 -1.32
CA ASN A 115 -0.37 -5.73 -1.86
C ASN A 115 -0.57 -4.40 -2.60
N ASN A 116 -1.80 -3.89 -2.69
CA ASN A 116 -2.08 -2.57 -3.23
C ASN A 116 -1.62 -1.45 -2.27
N LEU A 117 -1.43 -0.24 -2.80
CA LEU A 117 -0.95 0.93 -2.07
C LEU A 117 -1.71 2.20 -2.49
N GLY A 118 -1.77 3.20 -1.61
CA GLY A 118 -2.37 4.50 -1.92
C GLY A 118 -3.91 4.55 -1.89
N ASP A 119 -4.56 3.49 -1.42
CA ASP A 119 -6.01 3.44 -1.23
C ASP A 119 -6.46 4.35 -0.06
N SER A 120 -7.71 4.78 -0.10
CA SER A 120 -8.42 5.38 1.03
C SER A 120 -8.47 4.48 2.27
N LYS A 121 -8.43 3.16 2.08
CA LYS A 121 -8.38 2.16 3.15
C LYS A 121 -6.96 1.93 3.62
N THR A 122 -6.80 1.65 4.91
CA THR A 122 -5.51 1.16 5.43
C THR A 122 -5.29 -0.27 4.95
N LEU A 123 -4.13 -0.51 4.32
CA LEU A 123 -3.71 -1.81 3.81
C LEU A 123 -2.43 -2.25 4.50
N ALA A 124 -2.26 -3.56 4.66
CA ALA A 124 -1.01 -4.16 5.12
C ALA A 124 -0.70 -5.43 4.35
N CYS A 125 0.58 -5.67 4.08
CA CYS A 125 1.06 -6.93 3.52
C CYS A 125 2.39 -7.34 4.16
N HIS A 126 2.65 -8.65 4.16
CA HIS A 126 4.01 -9.13 4.34
C HIS A 126 4.64 -9.19 2.93
N PRO A 127 5.78 -8.52 2.67
CA PRO A 127 6.39 -8.45 1.33
C PRO A 127 6.85 -9.79 0.73
N ARG A 128 6.79 -10.89 1.49
CA ARG A 128 7.12 -12.26 1.04
C ARG A 128 5.87 -13.08 0.66
N LEU A 129 4.66 -12.53 0.81
CA LEU A 129 3.41 -13.24 0.51
C LEU A 129 3.06 -13.30 -0.98
N ASP A 130 3.77 -12.57 -1.86
CA ASP A 130 3.56 -12.64 -3.31
C ASP A 130 4.17 -13.91 -3.95
N ASP A 131 4.49 -14.93 -3.16
CA ASP A 131 4.65 -16.30 -3.66
C ASP A 131 3.26 -16.86 -4.07
N PRO A 132 3.03 -17.16 -5.36
CA PRO A 132 1.75 -17.66 -5.87
C PRO A 132 1.16 -18.83 -5.06
N GLN A 133 2.01 -19.65 -4.43
CA GLN A 133 1.58 -20.81 -3.64
C GLN A 133 0.80 -20.46 -2.37
N GLN A 134 0.92 -19.25 -1.82
CA GLN A 134 0.24 -18.86 -0.58
C GLN A 134 -1.13 -18.19 -0.82
N HIS A 135 -1.33 -17.52 -1.96
CA HIS A 135 -2.59 -16.86 -2.31
C HIS A 135 -3.75 -17.87 -2.49
N GLN A 136 -3.46 -19.04 -3.06
CA GLN A 136 -4.42 -20.14 -3.24
C GLN A 136 -4.91 -20.77 -1.93
N ARG A 137 -4.10 -20.74 -0.86
CA ARG A 137 -4.47 -21.33 0.44
C ARG A 137 -5.48 -20.49 1.24
N ARG A 138 -5.60 -19.19 0.96
CA ARG A 138 -6.49 -18.26 1.69
C ARG A 138 -7.83 -18.00 0.99
N GLY A 139 -7.87 -18.02 -0.34
CA GLY A 139 -9.11 -17.81 -1.12
C GLY A 139 -10.22 -18.82 -0.81
N THR A 140 -9.85 -20.06 -0.51
CA THR A 140 -10.79 -21.16 -0.19
C THR A 140 -11.40 -21.08 1.20
N ARG A 141 -10.75 -20.43 2.19
CA ARG A 141 -11.29 -20.33 3.56
C ARG A 141 -12.29 -19.19 3.75
N ARG A 142 -12.10 -18.03 3.11
CA ARG A 142 -12.98 -16.85 3.32
C ARG A 142 -14.32 -16.92 2.58
N HIS A 143 -14.41 -17.62 1.45
CA HIS A 143 -15.66 -17.70 0.68
C HIS A 143 -16.70 -18.66 1.31
N GLY A 144 -16.24 -19.67 2.06
CA GLY A 144 -17.14 -20.58 2.78
C GLY A 144 -17.77 -19.98 4.03
N ASP A 145 -17.05 -19.08 4.71
CA ASP A 145 -17.45 -18.58 6.03
C ASP A 145 -18.46 -17.41 5.96
N ARG A 146 -18.33 -16.54 4.94
CA ARG A 146 -19.32 -15.47 4.70
C ARG A 146 -20.68 -15.98 4.23
N ARG A 147 -20.74 -17.11 3.50
CA ARG A 147 -22.02 -17.72 3.12
C ARG A 147 -22.79 -18.32 4.30
N ARG A 148 -22.08 -18.80 5.33
CA ARG A 148 -22.70 -19.36 6.54
C ARG A 148 -23.28 -18.28 7.46
N GLN A 149 -22.61 -17.12 7.56
CA GLN A 149 -23.12 -16.01 8.37
C GLN A 149 -24.37 -15.36 7.76
N HIS A 150 -24.50 -15.29 6.43
CA HIS A 150 -25.72 -14.77 5.80
C HIS A 150 -26.92 -15.73 5.87
N GLN A 151 -26.70 -17.04 5.94
CA GLN A 151 -27.80 -18.02 6.10
C GLN A 151 -28.34 -18.11 7.53
N ALA A 152 -27.54 -17.76 8.54
CA ALA A 152 -27.96 -17.79 9.95
C ALA A 152 -28.83 -16.58 10.37
N VAL A 153 -28.82 -15.49 9.59
CA VAL A 153 -29.61 -14.27 9.91
C VAL A 153 -31.00 -14.28 9.23
N GLY A 154 -31.28 -15.26 8.36
CA GLY A 154 -32.57 -15.42 7.69
C GLY A 154 -33.54 -16.43 8.34
N ARG A 155 -33.22 -16.93 9.53
CA ARG A 155 -34.06 -17.86 10.31
C ARG A 155 -34.02 -17.49 11.79
N ALA A 156 -34.63 -16.36 12.13
CA ALA A 156 -35.11 -16.03 13.45
C ALA A 156 -36.40 -15.23 13.28
#